data_AF-A0A529PE36-F1
#
_entry.id   AF-A0A529PE36-F1
#
_cell.length_a   1.000
_cell.length_b   1.000
_cell.length_c   1.000
_cell.angle_alpha   90.00
_cell.angle_beta   90.00
_cell.angle_gamma   90.00
#
_symmetry.space_group_name_H-M   'P 1'
#
loop_
_entity.id
_entity.type
_entity.pdbx_description
1 polymer ?
#
loop_
_entity_poly.entity_id
_entity_poly.type
_entity_poly.pdbx_seq_one_letter_code
_entity_poly.pdbx_strand_id
1 'polypeptide(L)'
;MSRLRTALERYVGMRQGLGYKYHGPARRLSDFVTFMEARGTETVTTALAMEWVTLIGRQPSWSIRLTDVRCFAQHLAHFDTLTEVPPQDAVPPARRAKPYIYTDAEITALLAAALSLPPANALRRWTYHCLFGLIAV
;
A
#
# COMPACT_ATOMS: atom_id res chain seq x y z
N MET A 1 19.35 9.02 -14.97
CA MET A 1 18.79 8.71 -13.63
C MET A 1 18.89 9.96 -12.79
N SER A 2 17.83 10.33 -12.07
CA SER A 2 17.85 11.48 -11.14
C SER A 2 18.68 11.16 -9.89
N ARG A 3 19.14 12.19 -9.17
CA ARG A 3 19.83 12.00 -7.88
C ARG A 3 18.93 11.29 -6.87
N LEU A 4 17.64 11.64 -6.87
CA LEU A 4 16.63 11.05 -5.98
C LEU A 4 16.44 9.55 -6.24
N ARG A 5 16.50 9.12 -7.51
CA ARG A 5 16.40 7.69 -7.88
C ARG A 5 17.62 6.88 -7.42
N THR A 6 18.82 7.44 -7.59
CA THR A 6 20.04 6.80 -7.04
C THR A 6 19.99 6.72 -5.51
N ALA A 7 19.49 7.76 -4.84
CA ALA A 7 19.32 7.74 -3.39
C ALA A 7 18.30 6.68 -2.94
N LEU A 8 17.21 6.50 -3.70
CA LEU A 8 16.24 5.43 -3.46
C LEU A 8 16.87 4.05 -3.59
N GLU A 9 17.64 3.78 -4.63
CA GLU A 9 18.31 2.48 -4.83
C GLU A 9 19.27 2.15 -3.70
N ARG A 10 20.07 3.13 -3.26
CA ARG A 10 20.95 2.99 -2.10
C ARG A 10 20.16 2.70 -0.82
N TYR A 11 19.06 3.42 -0.61
CA TYR A 11 18.21 3.23 0.57
C TYR A 11 17.54 1.84 0.58
N VAL A 12 17.00 1.38 -0.57
CA VAL A 12 16.41 0.05 -0.70
C VAL A 12 17.46 -1.04 -0.50
N GLY A 13 18.64 -0.89 -1.12
CA GLY A 13 19.76 -1.82 -0.95
C GLY A 13 20.21 -1.91 0.51
N MET A 14 20.31 -0.79 1.20
CA MET A 14 20.59 -0.76 2.65
C MET A 14 19.53 -1.51 3.45
N ARG A 15 18.23 -1.24 3.21
CA ARG A 15 17.15 -1.94 3.92
C ARG A 15 17.17 -3.45 3.68
N GLN A 16 17.46 -3.87 2.45
CA GLN A 16 17.57 -5.29 2.09
C GLN A 16 18.80 -5.96 2.68
N GLY A 17 19.94 -5.25 2.73
CA GLY A 17 21.16 -5.72 3.38
C GLY A 17 20.98 -5.97 4.89
N LEU A 18 20.03 -5.30 5.53
CA LEU A 18 19.62 -5.55 6.92
C LEU A 18 18.65 -6.73 7.09
N GLY A 19 18.37 -7.50 6.03
CA GLY A 19 17.50 -8.68 6.06
C GLY A 19 16.02 -8.44 5.78
N TYR A 20 15.61 -7.20 5.48
CA TYR A 20 14.22 -6.92 5.12
C TYR A 20 13.95 -7.25 3.64
N LYS A 21 12.87 -7.96 3.32
CA LYS A 21 12.45 -8.16 1.91
C LYS A 21 12.19 -6.82 1.19
N TYR A 22 11.55 -5.89 1.90
CA TYR A 22 11.32 -4.49 1.50
C TYR A 22 10.62 -4.24 0.15
N HIS A 23 10.07 -5.26 -0.53
CA HIS A 23 9.45 -5.11 -1.86
C HIS A 23 8.27 -4.13 -1.92
N GLY A 24 7.38 -4.17 -0.92
CA GLY A 24 6.19 -3.30 -0.87
C GLY A 24 6.54 -1.81 -0.76
N PRO A 25 7.31 -1.40 0.27
CA PRO A 25 7.82 -0.04 0.39
C PRO A 25 8.67 0.39 -0.81
N ALA A 26 9.55 -0.46 -1.31
CA ALA A 26 10.40 -0.15 -2.47
C ALA A 26 9.57 0.22 -3.71
N ARG A 27 8.51 -0.55 -4.01
CA ARG A 27 7.60 -0.24 -5.12
C ARG A 27 6.91 1.10 -4.93
N ARG A 28 6.32 1.35 -3.74
CA ARG A 28 5.62 2.61 -3.45
C ARG A 28 6.56 3.82 -3.50
N LEU A 29 7.79 3.68 -3.00
CA LEU A 29 8.80 4.73 -3.08
C LEU A 29 9.28 4.96 -4.51
N SER A 30 9.37 3.93 -5.35
CA SER A 30 9.66 4.08 -6.79
C SER A 30 8.55 4.88 -7.50
N ASP A 31 7.28 4.61 -7.17
CA ASP A 31 6.14 5.37 -7.68
C ASP A 31 6.21 6.84 -7.21
N PHE A 32 6.61 7.09 -5.96
CA PHE A 32 6.82 8.43 -5.42
C PHE A 32 7.96 9.18 -6.13
N VAL A 33 9.11 8.53 -6.34
CA VAL A 33 10.25 9.13 -7.06
C VAL A 33 9.87 9.45 -8.51
N THR A 34 9.09 8.58 -9.16
CA THR A 34 8.59 8.84 -10.53
C THR A 34 7.67 10.07 -10.55
N PHE A 35 6.82 10.24 -9.53
CA PHE A 35 6.01 11.45 -9.36
C PHE A 35 6.86 12.72 -9.17
N MET A 36 7.91 12.64 -8.36
CA MET A 36 8.85 13.75 -8.12
C MET A 36 9.64 14.14 -9.39
N GLU A 37 10.13 13.14 -10.12
CA GLU A 37 10.83 13.33 -11.39
C GLU A 37 9.93 14.01 -12.44
N ALA A 38 8.66 13.65 -12.50
CA ALA A 38 7.69 14.29 -13.40
C ALA A 38 7.45 15.77 -13.06
N ARG A 39 7.75 16.22 -11.83
CA ARG A 39 7.69 17.62 -11.39
C ARG A 39 9.02 18.36 -11.49
N GLY A 40 10.09 17.67 -11.90
CA GLY A 40 11.43 18.24 -11.96
C GLY A 40 12.03 18.56 -10.58
N THR A 41 11.49 17.98 -9.51
CA THR A 41 11.93 18.24 -8.14
C THR A 41 12.74 17.06 -7.60
N GLU A 42 13.91 17.33 -7.04
CA GLU A 42 14.74 16.30 -6.38
C GLU A 42 14.66 16.36 -4.85
N THR A 43 14.22 17.48 -4.28
CA THR A 43 14.09 17.70 -2.83
C THR A 43 12.71 17.28 -2.36
N VAL A 44 12.66 16.38 -1.37
CA VAL A 44 11.39 15.93 -0.78
C VAL A 44 10.86 17.02 0.16
N THR A 45 9.63 17.46 -0.08
CA THR A 45 8.91 18.39 0.81
C THR A 45 7.64 17.75 1.34
N THR A 46 7.13 18.28 2.46
CA THR A 46 5.89 17.81 3.06
C THR A 46 4.71 18.01 2.11
N ALA A 47 4.68 19.14 1.39
CA ALA A 47 3.63 19.46 0.43
C ALA A 47 3.57 18.43 -0.72
N LEU A 48 4.73 18.10 -1.32
CA LEU A 48 4.82 17.12 -2.42
C LEU A 48 4.49 15.70 -1.94
N ALA A 49 4.92 15.33 -0.73
CA ALA A 49 4.54 14.07 -0.13
C ALA A 49 3.01 13.96 0.05
N MET A 50 2.37 15.02 0.54
CA MET A 50 0.92 15.06 0.72
C MET A 50 0.15 15.05 -0.60
N GLU A 51 0.62 15.79 -1.61
CA GLU A 51 0.05 15.76 -2.95
C GLU A 51 0.08 14.34 -3.52
N TRP A 52 1.23 13.67 -3.44
CA TRP A 52 1.37 12.30 -3.93
C TRP A 52 0.48 11.30 -3.19
N VAL A 53 0.43 11.40 -1.86
CA VAL A 53 -0.36 10.49 -1.02
C VAL A 53 -1.85 10.60 -1.34
N THR A 54 -2.35 11.83 -1.57
CA THR A 54 -3.77 12.11 -1.80
C THR A 54 -4.23 11.83 -3.23
N LEU A 55 -3.33 11.77 -4.22
CA LEU A 55 -3.64 11.41 -5.61
C LEU A 55 -4.37 10.07 -5.75
N ILE A 56 -4.11 9.12 -4.85
CA ILE A 56 -4.74 7.81 -4.86
C ILE A 56 -5.81 7.83 -3.77
N GLY A 57 -7.07 8.05 -4.17
CA GLY A 57 -8.22 8.43 -3.34
C GLY A 57 -8.71 7.42 -2.28
N ARG A 58 -7.83 6.61 -1.68
CA ARG A 58 -8.14 5.68 -0.59
C ARG A 58 -7.43 6.08 0.69
N GLN A 59 -8.16 6.71 1.61
CA GLN A 59 -7.68 7.15 2.93
C GLN A 59 -6.85 6.11 3.72
N PRO A 60 -7.24 4.82 3.81
CA PRO A 60 -6.44 3.84 4.57
C PRO A 60 -5.02 3.62 4.00
N SER A 61 -4.83 3.88 2.70
CA SER A 61 -3.53 3.74 2.06
C SER A 61 -2.61 4.93 2.31
N TRP A 62 -3.17 6.07 2.77
CA TRP A 62 -2.44 7.30 2.95
C TRP A 62 -1.41 7.19 4.06
N SER A 63 -1.79 6.63 5.21
CA SER A 63 -0.86 6.48 6.34
C SER A 63 0.31 5.55 6.03
N ILE A 64 0.10 4.49 5.25
CA ILE A 64 1.16 3.56 4.83
C ILE A 64 2.14 4.27 3.88
N ARG A 65 1.61 4.95 2.86
CA ARG A 65 2.41 5.69 1.88
C ARG A 65 3.21 6.81 2.55
N LEU A 66 2.56 7.60 3.41
CA LEU A 66 3.23 8.68 4.13
C LEU A 66 4.31 8.14 5.08
N THR A 67 4.07 6.99 5.71
CA THR A 67 5.09 6.35 6.55
C THR A 67 6.31 5.93 5.74
N ASP A 68 6.13 5.33 4.56
CA ASP A 68 7.28 4.98 3.71
C ASP A 68 8.06 6.21 3.26
N VAL A 69 7.37 7.26 2.78
CA VAL A 69 7.98 8.52 2.36
C VAL A 69 8.72 9.19 3.52
N ARG A 70 8.12 9.20 4.71
CA ARG A 70 8.74 9.75 5.92
C ARG A 70 10.01 9.00 6.32
N CYS A 71 9.99 7.67 6.35
CA CYS A 71 11.18 6.87 6.64
C CYS A 71 12.30 7.12 5.61
N PHE A 72 11.94 7.31 4.34
CA PHE A 72 12.89 7.66 3.29
C PHE A 72 13.43 9.09 3.45
N ALA A 73 12.56 10.07 3.71
CA ALA A 73 12.92 11.46 3.95
C ALA A 73 13.84 11.62 5.16
N GLN A 74 13.61 10.86 6.24
CA GLN A 74 14.51 10.82 7.41
C GLN A 74 15.91 10.35 7.02
N HIS A 75 16.02 9.33 6.16
CA HIS A 75 17.32 8.89 5.66
C HIS A 75 17.97 9.95 4.77
N LEU A 76 17.20 10.61 3.90
CA LEU A 76 17.69 11.67 3.03
C LEU A 76 18.15 12.92 3.80
N ALA A 77 17.46 13.29 4.89
CA ALA A 77 17.78 14.46 5.71
C ALA A 77 19.20 14.42 6.31
N HIS A 78 19.81 13.23 6.40
CA HIS A 78 21.21 13.09 6.81
C HIS A 78 22.23 13.47 5.71
N PHE A 79 21.81 13.52 4.45
CA PHE A 79 22.65 13.82 3.28
C PHE A 79 22.25 15.12 2.59
N ASP A 80 20.98 15.51 2.68
CA ASP A 80 20.41 16.72 2.11
C ASP A 80 19.60 17.47 3.16
N THR A 81 20.11 18.64 3.55
CA THR A 81 19.48 19.49 4.59
C THR A 81 18.20 20.18 4.11
N LEU A 82 17.96 20.24 2.80
CA LEU A 82 16.74 20.82 2.24
C LEU A 82 15.56 19.84 2.26
N THR A 83 15.81 18.55 2.54
CA THR A 83 14.77 17.54 2.61
C THR A 83 13.94 17.74 3.89
N GLU A 84 12.63 17.93 3.71
CA GLU A 84 11.67 17.97 4.80
C GLU A 84 11.16 16.56 5.14
N VAL A 85 11.03 16.29 6.43
CA VAL A 85 10.42 15.05 6.92
C VAL A 85 8.94 15.31 7.21
N PRO A 86 8.00 14.65 6.51
CA PRO A 86 6.58 14.85 6.75
C PRO A 86 6.20 14.50 8.20
N PRO A 87 5.32 15.30 8.85
CA PRO A 87 4.92 15.04 10.23
C PRO A 87 4.06 13.77 10.34
N GLN A 88 4.10 13.13 11.51
CA GLN A 88 3.44 11.84 11.73
C GLN A 88 1.91 11.92 11.67
N ASP A 89 1.37 13.04 12.10
CA ASP A 89 -0.06 13.35 12.24
C ASP A 89 -0.66 14.05 11.01
N ALA A 90 0.10 14.17 9.90
CA ALA A 90 -0.37 14.81 8.67
C ALA A 90 -1.57 14.08 8.03
N VAL A 91 -1.74 12.79 8.30
CA VAL A 91 -2.89 12.00 7.86
C VAL A 91 -3.47 11.20 9.03
N PRO A 92 -4.80 10.99 9.05
CA PRO A 92 -5.41 10.09 10.03
C PRO A 92 -4.77 8.70 9.95
N PRO A 93 -4.55 8.02 11.09
CA PRO A 93 -4.04 6.67 11.08
C PRO A 93 -5.03 5.74 10.37
N ALA A 94 -4.52 4.75 9.62
CA ALA A 94 -5.36 3.72 9.05
C ALA A 94 -6.16 3.03 10.15
N ARG A 95 -7.49 3.18 10.10
CA ARG A 95 -8.39 2.45 10.99
C ARG A 95 -8.57 1.04 10.45
N ARG A 96 -8.35 0.04 11.30
CA ARG A 96 -8.65 -1.36 10.95
C ARG A 96 -10.14 -1.46 10.62
N ALA A 97 -10.47 -1.98 9.44
CA ALA A 97 -11.84 -2.30 9.10
C ALA A 97 -12.36 -3.31 10.13
N LYS A 98 -13.51 -3.04 10.73
CA LYS A 98 -14.18 -4.02 11.59
C LYS A 98 -14.70 -5.13 10.68
N PRO A 99 -14.24 -6.38 10.83
CA PRO A 99 -14.77 -7.47 10.00
C PRO A 99 -16.26 -7.62 10.29
N TYR A 100 -17.05 -7.78 9.24
CA TYR A 100 -18.44 -8.22 9.37
C TYR A 100 -18.43 -9.73 9.59
N ILE A 101 -18.97 -10.18 10.71
CA ILE A 101 -19.09 -11.60 11.03
C ILE A 101 -20.44 -12.05 10.48
N TYR A 102 -20.41 -12.96 9.51
CA TYR A 102 -21.60 -13.52 8.91
C TYR A 102 -22.33 -14.44 9.89
N THR A 103 -23.65 -14.38 9.87
CA THR A 103 -24.53 -15.33 10.56
C THR A 103 -24.67 -16.62 9.75
N ASP A 104 -25.09 -17.71 10.41
CA ASP A 104 -25.32 -19.00 9.74
C ASP A 104 -26.32 -18.89 8.57
N ALA A 105 -27.33 -18.02 8.70
CA ALA A 105 -28.30 -17.74 7.65
C ALA A 105 -27.66 -17.06 6.44
N GLU A 106 -26.78 -16.08 6.66
CA GLU A 106 -26.08 -15.40 5.58
C GLU A 106 -25.01 -16.30 4.93
N ILE A 107 -24.34 -17.15 5.71
CA ILE A 107 -23.43 -18.17 5.18
C ILE A 107 -24.22 -19.12 4.26
N THR A 108 -25.36 -19.62 4.72
CA THR A 108 -26.23 -20.49 3.90
C THR A 108 -26.67 -19.80 2.61
N ALA A 109 -27.07 -18.53 2.69
CA ALA A 109 -27.43 -17.73 1.52
C ALA A 109 -26.24 -17.53 0.56
N LEU A 110 -25.04 -17.30 1.09
CA LEU A 110 -23.81 -17.17 0.30
C LEU A 110 -23.46 -18.47 -0.42
N LEU A 111 -23.58 -19.62 0.27
CA LEU A 111 -23.34 -20.94 -0.32
C LEU A 111 -24.33 -21.27 -1.43
N ALA A 112 -25.60 -20.90 -1.27
CA ALA A 112 -26.61 -21.03 -2.32
C ALA A 112 -26.29 -20.12 -3.51
N ALA A 113 -25.91 -18.86 -3.25
CA ALA A 113 -25.53 -17.92 -4.31
C ALA A 113 -24.28 -18.39 -5.08
N ALA A 114 -23.31 -19.03 -4.44
CA ALA A 114 -22.13 -19.58 -5.11
C ALA A 114 -22.51 -20.61 -6.20
N LEU A 115 -23.56 -21.40 -6.00
CA LEU A 115 -24.05 -22.38 -6.97
C LEU A 115 -24.67 -21.74 -8.23
N SER A 116 -25.09 -20.47 -8.15
CA SER A 116 -25.61 -19.70 -9.28
C SER A 116 -24.53 -18.99 -10.13
N LEU A 117 -23.24 -19.11 -9.75
CA LEU A 117 -22.16 -18.42 -10.47
C LEU A 117 -21.98 -18.95 -11.91
N PRO A 118 -21.89 -18.07 -12.92
CA PRO A 118 -21.59 -18.46 -14.28
C PRO A 118 -20.07 -18.69 -14.50
N PRO A 119 -19.70 -19.51 -15.51
CA PRO A 119 -20.60 -20.26 -16.38
C PRO A 119 -21.11 -21.55 -15.71
N ALA A 120 -22.37 -21.91 -15.94
CA ALA A 120 -23.08 -22.99 -15.23
C ALA A 120 -22.48 -24.39 -15.48
N ASN A 121 -21.76 -24.56 -16.58
CA ASN A 121 -21.09 -25.79 -16.98
C ASN A 121 -19.62 -25.88 -16.53
N ALA A 122 -19.14 -24.95 -15.70
CA ALA A 122 -17.79 -24.97 -15.16
C ALA A 122 -17.75 -25.31 -13.67
N LEU A 123 -16.54 -25.65 -13.20
CA LEU A 123 -16.29 -25.99 -11.79
C LEU A 123 -16.45 -24.80 -10.84
N ARG A 124 -16.40 -23.56 -11.36
CA ARG A 124 -16.40 -22.32 -10.56
C ARG A 124 -17.44 -22.31 -9.44
N ARG A 125 -18.69 -22.68 -9.75
CA ARG A 125 -19.80 -22.71 -8.79
C ARG A 125 -19.57 -23.68 -7.62
N TRP A 126 -19.03 -24.86 -7.93
CA TRP A 126 -18.73 -25.91 -6.96
C TRP A 126 -17.51 -25.56 -6.13
N THR A 127 -16.47 -25.02 -6.79
CA THR A 127 -15.25 -24.55 -6.12
C THR A 127 -15.57 -23.51 -5.06
N TYR A 128 -16.36 -22.48 -5.38
CA TYR A 128 -16.70 -21.44 -4.41
C TYR A 128 -17.66 -21.93 -3.32
N HIS A 129 -18.64 -22.78 -3.67
CA HIS A 129 -19.52 -23.37 -2.67
C HIS A 129 -18.72 -24.19 -1.63
N CYS A 130 -17.88 -25.12 -2.08
CA CYS A 130 -17.06 -25.93 -1.18
C CYS A 130 -16.02 -25.09 -0.42
N LEU A 131 -15.35 -24.15 -1.09
CA LEU A 131 -14.35 -23.28 -0.47
C LEU A 131 -14.95 -22.46 0.68
N PHE A 132 -16.07 -21.79 0.45
CA PHE A 132 -16.72 -21.00 1.49
C PHE A 132 -17.29 -21.89 2.60
N GLY A 133 -17.83 -23.07 2.26
CA GLY A 133 -18.32 -24.03 3.25
C GLY A 133 -17.22 -24.54 4.18
N LEU A 134 -16.02 -24.77 3.67
CA LEU A 134 -14.87 -25.22 4.46
C LEU A 134 -14.29 -24.11 5.35
N ILE A 135 -14.33 -22.85 4.91
CA ILE A 135 -13.82 -21.70 5.69
C ILE A 135 -14.81 -21.28 6.80
N ALA A 136 -16.10 -21.60 6.64
CA ALA A 136 -17.15 -21.21 7.58
C ALA A 136 -17.22 -22.06 8.87
N VAL A 137 -16.36 -23.09 9.01
CA VAL A 137 -16.31 -24.02 10.17
C VAL A 137 -15.36 -23.50 11.25
#